data_AF-A0A2W0EBG3-F1
#
_entry.id   AF-A0A2W0EBG3-F1
#
_cell.length_a   1.000
_cell.length_b   1.000
_cell.length_c   1.000
_cell.angle_alpha   90.00
_cell.angle_beta   90.00
_cell.angle_gamma   90.00
#
_symmetry.space_group_name_H-M   'P 1'
#
loop_
_entity.id
_entity.type
_entity.pdbx_description
1 polymer ?
#
loop_
_entity_poly.entity_id
_entity_poly.type
_entity_poly.pdbx_seq_one_letter_code
_entity_poly.pdbx_strand_id
1 'polypeptide(L)'
;WPHVVAEDLSLGNPDWSKQAQMVTLKRVELRISPLALLAQRVVIPRIDLTEPNAELQRLADGRANWTFKFDPKDPTAEPSSWVVDIGAIGFDKGHVTLDDQSLKTQLDVLIDP
;
A
#
# COMPACT_ATOMS: atom_id res chain seq x y z
N TRP A 1 9.21 22.05 0.61
CA TRP A 1 9.54 20.67 0.19
C TRP A 1 8.38 20.22 -0.67
N PRO A 2 8.59 19.52 -1.80
CA PRO A 2 7.50 18.97 -2.58
C PRO A 2 6.56 18.18 -1.67
N HIS A 3 5.29 18.59 -1.69
CA HIS A 3 4.23 18.04 -0.87
C HIS A 3 3.21 17.45 -1.84
N VAL A 4 2.90 16.18 -1.67
CA VAL A 4 1.95 15.45 -2.49
C VAL A 4 0.77 15.04 -1.63
N VAL A 5 -0.42 15.33 -2.12
CA VAL A 5 -1.68 14.93 -1.53
C VAL A 5 -2.45 14.16 -2.59
N ALA A 6 -3.01 13.03 -2.21
CA ALA A 6 -4.07 12.39 -2.98
C ALA A 6 -5.25 12.09 -2.04
N GLU A 7 -6.45 12.29 -2.57
CA GLU A 7 -7.71 12.09 -1.87
C GLU A 7 -8.51 10.98 -2.56
N ASP A 8 -9.36 10.30 -1.79
CA ASP A 8 -10.24 9.24 -2.26
C ASP A 8 -9.51 8.13 -3.04
N LEU A 9 -8.41 7.64 -2.46
CA LEU A 9 -7.62 6.58 -3.09
C LEU A 9 -8.34 5.24 -2.92
N SER A 10 -8.35 4.44 -3.99
CA SER A 10 -8.78 3.06 -3.95
C SER A 10 -7.81 2.16 -4.69
N LEU A 11 -7.58 0.97 -4.13
CA LEU A 11 -6.84 -0.12 -4.74
C LEU A 11 -7.83 -1.26 -4.99
N GLY A 12 -7.92 -1.68 -6.26
CA GLY A 12 -8.78 -2.77 -6.67
C GLY A 12 -8.33 -4.12 -6.10
N ASN A 13 -9.27 -5.03 -5.94
CA ASN A 13 -8.97 -6.43 -5.71
C ASN A 13 -8.65 -7.16 -7.03
N PRO A 14 -8.00 -8.34 -6.96
CA PRO A 14 -7.91 -9.24 -8.10
C PRO A 14 -9.27 -9.85 -8.47
N ASP A 15 -9.41 -10.30 -9.72
CA ASP A 15 -10.68 -10.77 -10.33
C ASP A 15 -11.39 -11.91 -9.57
N TRP A 16 -10.67 -12.66 -8.74
CA TRP A 16 -11.24 -13.76 -7.96
C TRP A 16 -11.91 -13.30 -6.66
N SER A 17 -11.64 -12.08 -6.19
CA SER A 17 -12.28 -11.53 -5.00
C SER A 17 -13.72 -11.13 -5.29
N LYS A 18 -14.59 -11.28 -4.28
CA LYS A 18 -16.00 -10.85 -4.38
C LYS A 18 -16.17 -9.33 -4.26
N GLN A 19 -15.22 -8.66 -3.62
CA GLN A 19 -15.25 -7.21 -3.40
C GLN A 19 -14.43 -6.50 -4.46
N ALA A 20 -14.91 -5.35 -4.93
CA ALA A 20 -14.22 -4.60 -5.97
C ALA A 20 -12.90 -3.96 -5.48
N GLN A 21 -12.86 -3.50 -4.23
CA GLN A 21 -11.73 -2.74 -3.68
C GLN A 21 -11.11 -3.51 -2.51
N MET A 22 -9.78 -3.58 -2.50
CA MET A 22 -8.99 -4.16 -1.41
C MET A 22 -8.70 -3.12 -0.33
N VAL A 23 -8.30 -1.92 -0.75
CA VAL A 23 -7.98 -0.81 0.16
C VAL A 23 -8.68 0.44 -0.34
N THR A 24 -9.26 1.19 0.58
CA THR A 24 -9.69 2.56 0.36
C THR A 24 -9.10 3.46 1.43
N LEU A 25 -8.85 4.71 1.11
CA LEU A 25 -8.45 5.71 2.10
C LEU A 25 -8.90 7.09 1.64
N LYS A 26 -9.29 7.91 2.60
CA LYS A 26 -9.79 9.25 2.33
C LYS A 26 -8.68 10.18 1.85
N ARG A 27 -7.48 10.05 2.44
CA ARG A 27 -6.36 10.92 2.12
C ARG A 27 -5.03 10.26 2.41
N VAL A 28 -4.07 10.48 1.50
CA VAL A 28 -2.65 10.24 1.73
C VAL A 28 -1.89 11.55 1.57
N GLU A 29 -1.03 11.86 2.53
CA GLU A 29 -0.12 13.01 2.49
C GLU A 29 1.32 12.53 2.63
N LEU A 30 2.20 13.02 1.76
CA LEU A 30 3.63 12.75 1.83
C LEU A 30 4.47 13.95 1.38
N ARG A 31 5.72 13.96 1.85
CA ARG A 31 6.70 14.98 1.47
C ARG A 31 7.96 14.32 0.95
N ILE A 32 8.52 14.86 -0.12
CA ILE A 32 9.73 14.35 -0.76
C ILE A 32 10.88 15.30 -0.46
N SER A 33 12.07 14.77 -0.21
CA SER A 33 13.30 15.57 -0.08
C SER A 33 13.81 16.03 -1.47
N PRO A 34 13.74 17.32 -1.83
CA PRO A 34 14.14 17.76 -3.16
C PRO A 34 15.66 17.64 -3.40
N LEU A 35 16.49 17.77 -2.35
CA LEU A 35 17.95 17.57 -2.49
C LEU A 35 18.30 16.11 -2.77
N ALA A 36 17.57 15.16 -2.18
CA ALA A 36 17.82 13.74 -2.40
C ALA A 36 17.52 13.31 -3.85
N LEU A 37 16.58 13.99 -4.53
CA LEU A 37 16.26 13.72 -5.93
C LEU A 37 17.46 13.96 -6.87
N LEU A 38 18.35 14.92 -6.54
CA LEU A 38 19.58 15.15 -7.30
C LEU A 38 20.54 13.95 -7.25
N ALA A 39 20.45 13.15 -6.19
CA ALA A 39 21.19 11.90 -6.03
C ALA A 39 20.37 10.66 -6.45
N GLN A 40 19.29 10.86 -7.23
CA GLN A 40 18.37 9.79 -7.67
C GLN A 40 17.73 9.02 -6.50
N ARG A 41 17.49 9.70 -5.38
CA ARG A 41 16.84 9.13 -4.20
C ARG A 41 15.49 9.79 -3.95
N VAL A 42 14.42 9.00 -4.01
CA VAL A 42 13.10 9.40 -3.56
C VAL A 42 13.01 9.13 -2.06
N VAL A 43 13.36 10.13 -1.25
CA VAL A 43 13.29 10.04 0.21
C VAL A 43 11.96 10.64 0.68
N ILE A 44 11.15 9.81 1.33
CA ILE A 44 9.85 10.15 1.92
C ILE A 44 9.96 9.92 3.43
N PRO A 45 10.25 10.96 4.24
CA PRO A 45 10.48 10.79 5.68
C PRO A 45 9.24 10.27 6.43
N ARG A 46 8.05 10.66 5.96
CA ARG A 46 6.77 10.26 6.54
C ARG A 46 5.67 10.22 5.49
N ILE A 47 4.79 9.23 5.60
CA ILE A 47 3.52 9.13 4.90
C ILE A 47 2.43 9.12 5.95
N ASP A 48 1.41 9.96 5.80
CA ASP A 48 0.24 9.98 6.68
C ASP A 48 -0.98 9.49 5.90
N LEU A 49 -1.65 8.47 6.45
CA LEU A 49 -2.85 7.84 5.90
C LEU A 49 -4.05 8.15 6.79
N THR A 50 -5.06 8.79 6.23
CA THR A 50 -6.30 9.16 6.94
C THR A 50 -7.45 8.26 6.55
N GLU A 51 -8.12 7.71 7.56
CA GLU A 51 -9.25 6.78 7.43
C GLU A 51 -8.96 5.62 6.45
N PRO A 52 -7.82 4.91 6.56
CA PRO A 52 -7.55 3.77 5.70
C PRO A 52 -8.43 2.58 6.10
N ASN A 53 -9.12 1.99 5.12
CA ASN A 53 -9.87 0.74 5.26
C ASN A 53 -9.24 -0.32 4.36
N ALA A 54 -8.79 -1.43 4.95
CA ALA A 54 -8.16 -2.52 4.21
C ALA A 54 -8.88 -3.85 4.49
N GLU A 55 -9.24 -4.55 3.42
CA GLU A 55 -9.93 -5.84 3.49
C GLU A 55 -9.01 -6.92 2.90
N LEU A 56 -8.35 -7.67 3.77
CA LEU A 56 -7.34 -8.64 3.40
C LEU A 56 -7.93 -10.05 3.37
N GLN A 57 -7.73 -10.77 2.27
CA GLN A 57 -8.24 -12.13 2.10
C GLN A 57 -7.14 -13.07 1.61
N ARG A 58 -7.01 -14.23 2.26
CA ARG A 58 -6.20 -15.36 1.79
C ARG A 58 -7.03 -16.63 1.69
N LEU A 59 -7.04 -17.21 0.50
CA LEU A 59 -7.75 -18.44 0.19
C LEU A 59 -6.95 -19.68 0.60
N ALA A 60 -7.63 -20.82 0.75
CA ALA A 60 -7.00 -22.09 1.08
C ALA A 60 -6.01 -22.59 0.00
N ASP A 61 -6.15 -22.11 -1.24
CA ASP A 61 -5.22 -22.39 -2.34
C ASP A 61 -3.94 -21.53 -2.32
N GLY A 62 -3.81 -20.64 -1.32
CA GLY A 62 -2.65 -19.80 -1.11
C GLY A 62 -2.71 -18.43 -1.79
N ARG A 63 -3.72 -18.14 -2.61
CA ARG A 63 -3.91 -16.80 -3.18
C ARG A 63 -4.26 -15.79 -2.10
N ALA A 64 -3.65 -14.61 -2.16
CA ALA A 64 -3.94 -13.50 -1.28
C ALA A 64 -4.10 -12.20 -2.08
N ASN A 65 -5.08 -11.37 -1.73
CA ASN A 65 -5.38 -10.16 -2.50
C ASN A 65 -4.28 -9.08 -2.40
N TRP A 66 -3.47 -9.11 -1.34
CA TRP A 66 -2.28 -8.26 -1.17
C TRP A 66 -1.05 -8.76 -1.95
N THR A 67 -1.15 -9.88 -2.66
CA THR A 67 -0.06 -10.38 -3.51
C THR A 67 -0.22 -9.85 -4.93
N PHE A 68 0.60 -8.86 -5.27
CA PHE A 68 0.59 -8.22 -6.58
C PHE A 68 1.42 -9.01 -7.59
N LYS A 69 0.85 -9.23 -8.77
CA LYS A 69 1.56 -9.76 -9.93
C LYS A 69 1.88 -8.61 -10.86
N PHE A 70 3.17 -8.40 -11.11
CA PHE A 70 3.66 -7.44 -12.08
C PHE A 70 4.08 -8.18 -13.34
N ASP A 71 3.99 -7.51 -14.48
CA ASP A 71 4.47 -8.08 -15.73
C ASP A 71 5.96 -8.44 -15.64
N PRO A 72 6.39 -9.51 -16.32
CA PRO A 72 7.80 -9.87 -16.38
C PRO A 72 8.61 -8.68 -16.86
N LYS A 73 9.58 -8.25 -16.05
CA LYS A 73 10.56 -7.26 -16.49
C LYS A 73 11.38 -7.87 -17.62
N ASP A 74 11.70 -7.07 -18.63
CA ASP A 74 12.65 -7.46 -19.66
C ASP A 74 13.97 -7.84 -18.98
N PRO A 75 14.46 -9.08 -19.12
CA PRO A 75 15.67 -9.55 -18.45
C PRO A 75 16.93 -8.82 -18.92
N THR A 76 16.85 -8.08 -20.04
CA THR A 76 17.95 -7.26 -20.58
C THR A 76 17.83 -5.78 -20.21
N ALA A 77 16.71 -5.34 -19.63
CA ALA A 77 16.56 -3.96 -19.20
C ALA A 77 17.41 -3.68 -17.96
N GLU A 78 18.17 -2.60 -18.02
CA GLU A 78 18.94 -2.14 -16.86
C GLU A 78 17.97 -1.75 -15.72
N PRO A 79 18.24 -2.19 -14.48
CA PRO A 79 17.43 -1.78 -13.34
C PRO A 79 17.50 -0.27 -13.15
N SER A 80 16.39 0.34 -12.75
CA SER A 80 16.35 1.76 -12.41
C SER A 80 17.41 2.10 -11.37
N SER A 81 18.17 3.16 -11.61
CA SER A 81 19.13 3.71 -10.64
C SER A 81 18.46 4.47 -9.49
N TRP A 82 17.15 4.72 -9.59
CA TRP A 82 16.39 5.38 -8.54
C TRP A 82 16.16 4.47 -7.34
N VAL A 83 16.48 4.98 -6.15
CA VAL A 83 16.21 4.30 -4.88
C VAL A 83 15.09 5.02 -4.14
N VAL A 84 14.16 4.25 -3.59
CA VAL A 84 13.06 4.76 -2.75
C VAL A 84 13.35 4.43 -1.30
N ASP A 85 13.23 5.43 -0.43
CA ASP A 85 13.48 5.35 1.00
C ASP A 85 12.28 5.94 1.74
N ILE A 86 11.54 5.08 2.44
CA ILE A 86 10.32 5.44 3.17
C ILE A 86 10.63 5.32 4.65
N GLY A 87 10.45 6.42 5.39
CA GLY A 87 10.62 6.46 6.83
C GLY A 87 9.38 5.93 7.56
N ALA A 88 8.66 6.80 8.26
CA ALA A 88 7.49 6.41 9.04
C ALA A 88 6.21 6.37 8.20
N ILE A 89 5.29 5.48 8.55
CA ILE A 89 3.92 5.48 8.03
C ILE A 89 2.98 5.69 9.23
N GLY A 90 2.26 6.80 9.23
CA GLY A 90 1.24 7.13 10.22
C GLY A 90 -0.13 6.71 9.74
N PHE A 91 -0.94 6.16 10.65
CA PHE A 91 -2.32 5.76 10.40
C PHE A 91 -3.21 6.54 11.36
N ASP A 92 -4.21 7.25 10.82
CA ASP A 92 -5.24 7.93 11.60
C ASP A 92 -6.59 7.28 11.31
N LYS A 93 -7.20 6.67 12.34
CA LYS A 93 -8.52 6.00 12.28
C LYS A 93 -8.60 4.90 11.22
N GLY A 94 -7.69 3.93 11.33
CA GLY A 94 -7.63 2.80 10.40
C GLY A 94 -8.58 1.66 10.78
N HIS A 95 -9.01 0.90 9.78
CA HIS A 95 -9.73 -0.36 9.95
C HIS A 95 -9.13 -1.41 9.02
N VAL A 96 -8.82 -2.58 9.57
CA VAL A 96 -8.25 -3.69 8.81
C VAL A 96 -8.99 -4.97 9.17
N THR A 97 -9.60 -5.60 8.16
CA THR A 97 -10.15 -6.94 8.29
C THR A 97 -9.21 -7.94 7.63
N LEU A 98 -9.09 -9.12 8.23
CA LEU A 98 -8.37 -10.25 7.67
C LEU A 98 -9.25 -11.49 7.71
N ASP A 99 -9.49 -12.11 6.55
CA ASP A 99 -10.06 -13.45 6.43
C ASP A 99 -9.02 -14.39 5.82
N ASP A 100 -8.52 -15.32 6.64
CA ASP A 100 -7.45 -16.25 6.27
C ASP A 100 -7.92 -17.69 6.36
N GLN A 101 -8.24 -18.27 5.22
CA GLN A 101 -8.72 -19.66 5.13
C GLN A 101 -7.59 -20.67 5.37
N SER A 102 -6.34 -20.30 5.11
CA SER A 102 -5.19 -21.18 5.35
C SER A 102 -4.94 -21.35 6.85
N LEU A 103 -5.08 -20.27 7.62
CA LEU A 103 -4.93 -20.29 9.08
C LEU A 103 -6.25 -20.46 9.82
N LYS A 104 -7.38 -20.52 9.12
CA LYS A 104 -8.73 -20.52 9.69
C LYS A 104 -8.91 -19.40 10.72
N THR A 105 -8.42 -18.21 10.36
CA THR A 105 -8.33 -17.06 11.26
C THR A 105 -9.10 -15.90 10.65
N GLN A 106 -9.86 -15.22 11.50
CA GLN A 106 -10.54 -13.97 11.16
C GLN A 106 -10.15 -12.91 12.19
N LEU A 107 -9.71 -11.75 11.71
CA LEU A 107 -9.35 -10.60 12.54
C LEU A 107 -10.09 -9.37 12.07
N ASP A 108 -10.42 -8.53 13.04
CA ASP A 108 -10.93 -7.17 12.86
C ASP A 108 -10.07 -6.28 13.75
N VAL A 109 -9.40 -5.31 13.13
CA VAL A 109 -8.43 -4.43 13.78
C VAL A 109 -8.84 -2.99 13.55
N LEU A 110 -9.07 -2.27 14.65
CA LEU A 110 -9.28 -0.82 14.67
C LEU A 110 -8.00 -0.13 15.14
N ILE A 111 -7.62 0.93 14.44
CA ILE A 111 -6.43 1.73 14.73
C ILE A 111 -6.89 3.12 15.16
N ASP A 112 -6.66 3.43 16.42
CA ASP A 112 -6.86 4.78 16.97
C ASP A 112 -5.63 5.67 16.71
N PRO A 113 -5.78 7.01 16.74
CA PRO A 113 -4.73 7.98 16.39
C PRO A 113 -3.53 8.04 17.35
#